data_AF-A0A6H5IJW3-F1
#
_entry.id   AF-A0A6H5IJW3-F1
#
_cell.length_a   1.000
_cell.length_b   1.000
_cell.length_c   1.000
_cell.angle_alpha   90.00
_cell.angle_beta   90.00
_cell.angle_gamma   90.00
#
_symmetry.space_group_name_H-M   'P 1'
#
loop_
_entity.id
_entity.type
_entity.pdbx_description
1 polymer ?
#
loop_
_entity_poly.entity_id
_entity_poly.type
_entity_poly.pdbx_seq_one_letter_code
_entity_poly.pdbx_strand_id
1 'polypeptide(L)'
;MTGLDDEFHKRREERQRISEQKREAQRKANRYGQESDNPCLKEKQLSFDCMARCNQQNYEKECEVFFVNYKNCRNFWSSVEKQRKWQGIEPNMPPPEEREKIRSEFMGKLHNKS
;
A
#
# COMPACT_ATOMS: atom_id res chain seq x y z
N MET A 1 16.36 18.60 -44.80
CA MET A 1 15.52 18.45 -43.59
C MET A 1 15.76 19.66 -42.72
N THR A 2 14.71 20.43 -42.44
CA THR A 2 14.82 21.80 -41.91
C THR A 2 14.83 21.78 -40.38
N GLY A 3 15.59 22.69 -39.74
CA GLY A 3 15.70 22.76 -38.28
C GLY A 3 14.39 23.06 -37.53
N LEU A 4 13.32 23.44 -38.24
CA LEU A 4 11.98 23.65 -37.69
C LEU A 4 11.28 22.33 -37.33
N ASP A 5 11.49 21.26 -38.11
CA ASP A 5 10.92 19.94 -37.85
C ASP A 5 11.55 19.31 -36.59
N ASP A 6 12.86 19.51 -36.40
CA ASP A 6 13.61 19.07 -35.21
C ASP A 6 13.13 19.77 -33.92
N GLU A 7 12.83 21.07 -34.00
CA GLU A 7 12.33 21.84 -32.86
C GLU A 7 10.89 21.43 -32.49
N PHE A 8 10.05 21.14 -33.49
CA PHE A 8 8.72 20.59 -33.27
C PHE A 8 8.77 19.21 -32.59
N HIS A 9 9.68 18.33 -33.01
CA HIS A 9 9.89 17.03 -32.38
C HIS A 9 10.30 17.16 -30.91
N LYS A 10 11.31 17.99 -30.61
CA LYS A 10 11.77 18.26 -29.24
C LYS A 10 10.66 18.77 -28.33
N ARG A 11 9.84 19.72 -28.80
CA ARG A 11 8.67 20.22 -28.04
C ARG A 11 7.63 19.14 -27.76
N ARG A 12 7.42 18.20 -28.70
CA ARG A 12 6.50 17.08 -28.52
C ARG A 12 7.03 16.10 -27.47
N GLU A 13 8.30 15.73 -27.54
CA GLU A 13 8.95 14.87 -26.54
C GLU A 13 8.93 15.51 -25.14
N GLU A 14 9.21 16.81 -25.05
CA GLU A 14 9.15 17.54 -23.78
C GLU A 14 7.74 17.52 -23.18
N ARG A 15 6.69 17.76 -23.99
CA ARG A 15 5.29 17.64 -23.53
C ARG A 15 4.96 16.23 -23.07
N GLN A 16 5.47 15.19 -23.73
CA GLN A 16 5.28 13.81 -23.32
C GLN A 16 5.97 13.54 -21.97
N ARG A 17 7.23 13.98 -21.81
CA ARG A 17 7.97 13.87 -20.54
C ARG A 17 7.26 14.58 -19.39
N ILE A 18 6.81 15.82 -19.60
CA ILE A 18 6.07 16.58 -18.58
C ILE A 18 4.76 15.87 -18.21
N SER A 19 4.03 15.34 -19.20
CA SER A 19 2.79 14.58 -18.97
C SER A 19 3.05 13.32 -18.13
N GLU A 20 4.10 12.58 -18.44
CA GLU A 20 4.49 11.39 -17.69
C GLU A 20 4.91 11.72 -16.25
N GLN A 21 5.74 12.75 -16.06
CA GLN A 21 6.13 13.23 -14.72
C GLN A 21 4.91 13.61 -13.87
N LYS A 22 3.91 14.29 -14.46
CA LYS A 22 2.66 14.63 -13.76
C LYS A 22 1.87 13.37 -13.38
N ARG A 23 1.78 12.38 -14.27
CA ARG A 23 1.11 11.09 -14.00
C ARG A 23 1.81 10.32 -12.87
N GLU A 24 3.13 10.31 -12.85
CA GLU A 24 3.91 9.67 -11.79
C GLU A 24 3.74 10.37 -10.45
N ALA A 25 3.79 11.71 -10.42
CA ALA A 25 3.55 12.48 -9.20
C ALA A 25 2.15 12.19 -8.64
N GLN A 26 1.12 12.16 -9.49
CA GLN A 26 -0.23 11.80 -9.09
C GLN A 26 -0.31 10.36 -8.54
N ARG A 27 0.36 9.39 -9.18
CA ARG A 27 0.41 8.00 -8.71
C ARG A 27 1.08 7.89 -7.34
N LYS A 28 2.17 8.63 -7.10
CA LYS A 28 2.87 8.68 -5.81
C LYS A 28 1.98 9.28 -4.73
N ALA A 29 1.30 10.40 -5.02
CA ALA A 29 0.36 11.02 -4.09
C ALA A 29 -0.80 10.08 -3.72
N ASN A 30 -1.39 9.41 -4.71
CA ASN A 30 -2.46 8.43 -4.48
C ASN A 30 -1.99 7.25 -3.62
N ARG A 31 -0.75 6.76 -3.85
CA ARG A 31 -0.17 5.68 -3.03
C ARG A 31 0.04 6.13 -1.59
N TYR A 32 0.58 7.33 -1.37
CA TYR A 32 0.79 7.88 -0.03
C TYR A 32 -0.52 7.98 0.76
N GLY A 33 -1.60 8.47 0.13
CA GLY A 33 -2.93 8.49 0.77
C GLY A 33 -3.45 7.08 1.10
N GLN A 34 -3.14 6.08 0.27
CA GLN A 34 -3.47 4.70 0.62
C GLN A 34 -2.62 4.16 1.79
N GLU A 35 -1.37 4.59 1.94
CA GLU A 35 -0.53 4.21 3.08
C GLU A 35 -1.01 4.86 4.38
N SER A 36 -1.47 6.11 4.34
CA SER A 36 -2.08 6.76 5.51
C SER A 36 -3.37 6.08 5.94
N ASP A 37 -4.21 5.65 4.99
CA ASP A 37 -5.55 5.18 5.33
C ASP A 37 -5.63 3.66 5.52
N ASN A 38 -4.80 2.90 4.79
CA ASN A 38 -4.81 1.44 4.83
C ASN A 38 -3.51 0.91 5.46
N PRO A 39 -3.52 0.49 6.74
CA PRO A 39 -2.34 -0.05 7.39
C PRO A 39 -1.92 -1.43 6.86
N CYS A 40 -2.71 -2.02 5.96
CA CYS A 40 -2.45 -3.31 5.30
C CYS A 40 -2.17 -3.15 3.80
N LEU A 41 -1.73 -1.96 3.34
CA LEU A 41 -1.49 -1.72 1.92
C LEU A 41 -0.45 -2.70 1.34
N LYS A 42 0.60 -3.01 2.10
CA LYS A 42 1.66 -3.93 1.68
C LYS A 42 1.12 -5.34 1.44
N GLU A 43 0.37 -5.90 2.38
CA GLU A 43 -0.19 -7.25 2.28
C GLU A 43 -1.25 -7.34 1.18
N LYS A 44 -2.02 -6.25 0.99
CA LYS A 44 -2.95 -6.10 -0.12
C LYS A 44 -2.21 -6.16 -1.46
N GLN A 45 -1.12 -5.39 -1.61
CA GLN A 45 -0.33 -5.37 -2.84
C GLN A 45 0.27 -6.74 -3.14
N LEU A 46 0.85 -7.41 -2.15
CA LEU A 46 1.41 -8.76 -2.32
C LEU A 46 0.36 -9.79 -2.77
N SER A 47 -0.86 -9.67 -2.25
CA SER A 47 -1.99 -10.50 -2.68
C SER A 47 -2.37 -10.24 -4.13
N PHE A 48 -2.43 -8.97 -4.55
CA PHE A 48 -2.68 -8.61 -5.96
C PHE A 48 -1.57 -9.03 -6.89
N ASP A 49 -0.31 -8.84 -6.49
CA ASP A 49 0.86 -9.25 -7.27
C ASP A 49 0.88 -10.78 -7.46
N CYS A 50 0.50 -11.53 -6.42
CA CYS A 50 0.36 -12.96 -6.52
C CYS A 50 -0.77 -13.39 -7.48
N MET A 51 -1.93 -12.74 -7.42
CA MET A 51 -3.01 -13.01 -8.36
C MET A 51 -2.64 -12.66 -9.81
N ALA A 52 -1.84 -11.61 -10.01
CA ALA A 52 -1.41 -11.18 -11.33
C ALA A 52 -0.41 -12.14 -11.99
N ARG A 53 0.41 -12.84 -11.20
CA ARG A 53 1.40 -13.81 -11.69
C ARG A 53 0.87 -15.24 -11.82
N CYS A 54 -0.12 -15.63 -11.01
CA CYS A 54 -0.62 -17.00 -10.93
C CYS A 54 -1.77 -17.24 -11.93
N ASN A 55 -1.84 -18.45 -12.49
CA ASN A 55 -2.97 -18.86 -13.31
C ASN A 55 -4.22 -19.14 -12.44
N GLN A 56 -5.41 -18.90 -13.00
CA GLN A 56 -6.70 -19.02 -12.29
C GLN A 56 -6.99 -20.41 -11.67
N GLN A 57 -6.30 -21.46 -12.11
CA GLN A 57 -6.53 -22.82 -11.59
C GLN A 57 -5.80 -23.10 -10.28
N ASN A 58 -4.71 -22.37 -9.98
CA ASN A 58 -3.84 -22.67 -8.83
C ASN A 58 -3.66 -21.49 -7.86
N TYR A 59 -4.19 -20.30 -8.18
CA TYR A 59 -3.96 -19.09 -7.37
C TYR A 59 -4.43 -19.24 -5.92
N GLU A 60 -5.48 -20.02 -5.65
CA GLU A 60 -5.99 -20.20 -4.29
C GLU A 60 -4.95 -20.84 -3.37
N LYS A 61 -4.22 -21.85 -3.86
CA LYS A 61 -3.14 -22.51 -3.11
C LYS A 61 -1.83 -21.73 -3.15
N GLU A 62 -1.45 -21.21 -4.32
CA GLU A 62 -0.17 -20.50 -4.50
C GLU A 62 -0.15 -19.13 -3.82
N CYS A 63 -1.32 -18.50 -3.65
CA CYS A 63 -1.45 -17.19 -3.02
C CYS A 63 -2.05 -17.21 -1.61
N GLU A 64 -2.37 -18.39 -1.07
CA GLU A 64 -3.01 -18.55 0.24
C GLU A 64 -2.31 -17.75 1.33
N VAL A 65 -0.98 -17.85 1.41
CA VAL A 65 -0.17 -17.15 2.42
C VAL A 65 -0.35 -15.63 2.36
N PHE A 66 -0.49 -15.05 1.17
CA PHE A 66 -0.66 -13.61 1.01
C PHE A 66 -2.07 -13.18 1.45
N PHE A 67 -3.08 -13.99 1.14
CA PHE A 67 -4.45 -13.74 1.59
C PHE A 67 -4.60 -13.87 3.11
N VAL A 68 -3.98 -14.89 3.70
CA VAL A 68 -3.93 -15.09 5.15
C VAL A 68 -3.23 -13.92 5.82
N ASN A 69 -2.09 -13.46 5.28
CA ASN A 69 -1.38 -12.29 5.81
C ASN A 69 -2.24 -11.02 5.73
N TYR A 70 -2.93 -10.78 4.61
CA TYR A 70 -3.83 -9.64 4.48
C TYR A 70 -5.00 -9.71 5.47
N LYS A 71 -5.61 -10.89 5.65
CA LYS A 71 -6.67 -11.13 6.64
C LYS A 71 -6.17 -10.89 8.07
N ASN A 72 -5.00 -11.41 8.41
CA ASN A 72 -4.40 -11.24 9.74
C ASN A 72 -4.09 -9.77 10.02
N CYS A 73 -3.55 -9.04 9.04
CA CYS A 73 -3.32 -7.61 9.16
C CYS A 73 -4.62 -6.86 9.43
N ARG A 74 -5.68 -7.11 8.66
CA ARG A 74 -6.99 -6.48 8.83
C ARG A 74 -7.59 -6.74 10.21
N ASN A 75 -7.50 -7.99 10.68
CA ASN A 75 -8.00 -8.39 12.00
C ASN A 75 -7.24 -7.70 13.13
N PHE A 76 -5.92 -7.61 13.01
CA PHE A 76 -5.07 -6.91 13.97
C PHE A 76 -5.43 -5.42 14.05
N TRP A 77 -5.50 -4.71 12.93
CA TRP A 77 -5.80 -3.29 12.94
C TRP A 77 -7.24 -2.99 13.38
N SER A 78 -8.20 -3.85 13.05
CA SER A 78 -9.57 -3.73 13.58
C SER A 78 -9.64 -3.90 15.10
N SER A 79 -8.80 -4.74 15.70
CA SER A 79 -8.76 -4.86 17.17
C SER A 79 -8.14 -3.62 17.82
N VAL A 80 -7.10 -3.05 17.21
CA VAL A 80 -6.49 -1.78 17.64
C VAL A 80 -7.49 -0.62 17.56
N GLU A 81 -8.23 -0.50 16.46
CA GLU A 81 -9.28 0.53 16.31
C GLU A 81 -10.34 0.41 17.39
N LYS A 82 -10.83 -0.80 17.65
CA LYS A 82 -11.82 -1.06 18.71
C LYS A 82 -11.28 -0.69 20.09
N GLN A 83 -10.01 -1.01 20.36
CA GLN A 83 -9.37 -0.68 21.62
C GLN A 83 -9.23 0.84 21.79
N ARG A 84 -8.75 1.56 20.78
CA ARG A 84 -8.60 3.02 20.80
C ARG A 84 -9.94 3.71 20.98
N LYS A 85 -10.97 3.25 20.26
CA LYS A 85 -12.34 3.73 20.41
C LYS A 85 -12.86 3.56 21.83
N TRP A 86 -12.63 2.39 22.44
CA TRP A 86 -13.03 2.14 23.83
C TRP A 86 -12.28 3.02 24.83
N GLN A 87 -11.04 3.39 24.52
CA GLN A 87 -10.22 4.31 25.31
C GLN A 87 -10.50 5.80 25.02
N GLY A 88 -11.37 6.12 24.06
CA GLY A 88 -11.66 7.49 23.65
C GLY A 88 -10.51 8.20 22.92
N ILE A 89 -9.61 7.43 22.28
CA ILE A 89 -8.44 7.97 21.56
C ILE A 89 -8.79 8.18 20.08
N GLU A 90 -8.67 9.43 19.61
CA GLU A 90 -8.83 9.79 18.19
C GLU A 90 -7.48 10.23 17.57
N PRO A 91 -7.20 9.90 16.30
CA PRO A 91 -8.02 9.08 15.40
C PRO A 91 -8.08 7.60 15.85
N ASN A 92 -9.25 6.97 15.64
CA ASN A 92 -9.43 5.54 15.94
C ASN A 92 -8.40 4.66 15.22
N MET A 93 -8.08 4.97 13.97
CA MET A 93 -6.97 4.33 13.25
C MET A 93 -5.65 5.05 13.59
N PRO A 94 -4.60 4.36 14.07
CA PRO A 94 -3.32 4.98 14.34
C PRO A 94 -2.67 5.58 13.08
N PRO A 95 -2.04 6.76 13.21
CA PRO A 95 -1.28 7.36 12.13
C PRO A 95 0.02 6.57 11.87
N PRO A 96 0.63 6.69 10.68
CA PRO A 96 1.76 5.86 10.25
C PRO A 96 2.92 5.77 11.26
N GLU A 97 3.25 6.87 11.91
CA GLU A 97 4.33 6.99 12.91
C GLU A 97 4.11 6.12 14.16
N GLU A 98 2.87 5.86 14.54
CA GLU A 98 2.55 5.02 15.70
C GLU A 98 2.54 3.53 15.35
N ARG A 99 2.38 3.18 14.07
CA ARG A 99 2.06 1.81 13.66
C ARG A 99 3.18 0.81 13.90
N GLU A 100 4.42 1.25 13.78
CA GLU A 100 5.58 0.39 14.05
C GLU A 100 5.65 0.01 15.53
N LYS A 101 5.50 1.00 16.42
CA LYS A 101 5.51 0.77 17.86
C LYS A 101 4.37 -0.17 18.30
N ILE A 102 3.14 0.08 17.83
CA ILE A 102 1.97 -0.76 18.18
C ILE A 102 2.17 -2.21 17.70
N ARG A 103 2.73 -2.42 16.51
CA ARG A 103 3.06 -3.77 16.01
C ARG A 103 4.12 -4.46 16.86
N SER A 104 5.20 -3.77 17.20
CA SER A 104 6.29 -4.33 18.01
C SER A 104 5.81 -4.72 19.41
N GLU A 105 5.00 -3.88 20.06
CA GLU A 105 4.40 -4.18 21.36
C GLU A 105 3.45 -5.39 21.30
N PHE A 106 2.66 -5.51 20.24
CA PHE A 106 1.76 -6.65 20.05
C PHE A 106 2.55 -7.96 19.86
N MET A 107 3.59 -7.96 19.03
CA MET A 107 4.44 -9.13 18.81
C MET A 107 5.19 -9.53 20.09
N GLY A 108 5.66 -8.56 20.87
CA GLY A 108 6.26 -8.83 22.19
C GLY A 108 5.28 -9.51 23.16
N LYS A 109 4.00 -9.07 23.17
CA LYS A 109 2.95 -9.71 23.99
C LYS A 109 2.62 -11.14 23.54
N LEU A 110 2.77 -11.46 22.25
CA LEU A 110 2.58 -12.83 21.75
C LEU A 110 3.69 -13.77 22.25
N HIS A 111 4.95 -13.34 22.22
CA HIS A 111 6.08 -14.15 22.68
C HIS A 111 6.09 -14.36 24.20
N ASN A 112 5.59 -13.39 24.99
CA ASN A 112 5.51 -13.51 26.45
C ASN A 112 4.31 -14.31 26.97
N LYS A 113 3.45 -14.83 26.06
CA LYS A 113 2.29 -15.66 26.39
C LYS A 113 2.57 -17.17 26.26
N SER A 114 3.81 -17.56 26.03
CA SER A 114 4.28 -18.96 26.00
C SER A 114 4.86 -19.42 27.33
#